data_AF-A0A7S2B2A1-F1
#
_entry.id   AF-A0A7S2B2A1-F1
#
_cell.length_a   1.000
_cell.length_b   1.000
_cell.length_c   1.000
_cell.angle_alpha   90.00
_cell.angle_beta   90.00
_cell.angle_gamma   90.00
#
_symmetry.space_group_name_H-M   'P 1'
#
loop_
_entity.id
_entity.type
_entity.pdbx_description
1 polymer ?
#
loop_
_entity_poly.entity_id
_entity_poly.type
_entity_poly.pdbx_seq_one_letter_code
_entity_poly.pdbx_strand_id
1 'polypeptide(L)'
;IKASGACKGVPVALTGGFVAMDQVQDALASGACDVVGLARPMCVHPGDLMERFADGSPEKMARISRQRGLGEILWYYYQFRRLGDGADIDFEIKPKEAIAAQAAY
;
A
#
# COMPACT_ATOMS: atom_id res chain seq x y z
N ILE A 1 -13.27 23.08 -7.18
CA ILE A 1 -14.32 22.14 -7.66
C ILE A 1 -13.80 20.74 -7.39
N LYS A 2 -14.53 19.87 -6.68
CA LYS A 2 -14.09 18.48 -6.47
C LYS A 2 -14.13 17.70 -7.78
N ALA A 3 -13.27 16.70 -7.94
CA ALA A 3 -13.18 15.87 -9.15
C ALA A 3 -14.55 15.27 -9.55
N SER A 4 -15.33 14.84 -8.58
CA SER A 4 -16.73 14.44 -8.78
C SER A 4 -17.60 15.45 -9.53
N GLY A 5 -17.37 16.76 -9.36
CA GLY A 5 -18.06 17.81 -10.11
C GLY A 5 -17.80 17.76 -11.62
N ALA A 6 -16.58 17.41 -12.03
CA ALA A 6 -16.24 17.17 -13.43
C ALA A 6 -16.83 15.84 -13.96
N CYS A 7 -17.09 14.89 -13.05
CA CYS A 7 -17.64 13.57 -13.35
C CYS A 7 -19.16 13.48 -13.12
N LYS A 8 -19.91 14.58 -13.28
CA LYS A 8 -21.38 14.64 -13.10
C LYS A 8 -21.87 14.07 -11.76
N GLY A 9 -21.09 14.28 -10.71
CA GLY A 9 -21.36 13.84 -9.35
C GLY A 9 -20.85 12.43 -9.01
N VAL A 10 -20.24 11.71 -9.95
CA VAL A 10 -19.63 10.39 -9.66
C VAL A 10 -18.33 10.59 -8.86
N PRO A 11 -18.16 9.99 -7.67
CA PRO A 11 -16.93 10.09 -6.89
C PRO A 11 -15.71 9.57 -7.66
N VAL A 12 -14.59 10.28 -7.56
CA VAL A 12 -13.32 9.90 -8.19
C VAL A 12 -12.34 9.39 -7.13
N ALA A 13 -11.83 8.17 -7.33
CA ALA A 13 -10.76 7.60 -6.52
C ALA A 13 -9.41 7.75 -7.23
N LEU A 14 -8.40 8.26 -6.54
CA LEU A 14 -7.00 8.23 -6.99
C LEU A 14 -6.24 7.14 -6.27
N THR A 15 -5.42 6.38 -7.00
CA THR A 15 -4.66 5.25 -6.46
C THR A 15 -3.21 5.32 -6.93
N GLY A 16 -2.29 4.86 -6.09
CA GLY A 16 -0.87 4.74 -6.43
C GLY A 16 -0.09 6.03 -6.15
N GLY A 17 1.13 5.86 -5.63
CA GLY A 17 2.04 6.98 -5.32
C GLY A 17 1.89 7.57 -3.92
N PHE A 18 0.81 7.27 -3.20
CA PHE A 18 0.60 7.73 -1.81
C PHE A 18 1.36 6.86 -0.81
N VAL A 19 2.32 7.47 -0.11
CA VAL A 19 3.18 6.83 0.89
C VAL A 19 3.28 7.65 2.19
N ALA A 20 2.63 8.81 2.22
CA ALA A 20 2.63 9.75 3.34
C ALA A 20 1.27 10.47 3.43
N MET A 21 0.90 10.89 4.65
CA MET A 21 -0.42 11.47 4.91
C MET A 21 -0.58 12.88 4.31
N ASP A 22 0.49 13.66 4.21
CA ASP A 22 0.49 14.97 3.55
C ASP A 22 0.06 14.87 2.08
N GLN A 23 0.57 13.87 1.34
CA GLN A 23 0.17 13.59 -0.04
C GLN A 23 -1.32 13.28 -0.16
N VAL A 24 -1.86 12.51 0.79
CA VAL A 24 -3.28 12.17 0.85
C VAL A 24 -4.11 13.43 1.11
N GLN A 25 -3.71 14.23 2.09
CA GLN A 25 -4.38 15.49 2.45
C GLN A 25 -4.37 16.47 1.28
N ASP A 26 -3.24 16.65 0.60
CA ASP A 26 -3.10 17.54 -0.55
C ASP A 26 -4.00 17.12 -1.72
N ALA A 27 -4.08 15.82 -2.01
CA ALA A 27 -4.94 15.29 -3.08
C ALA A 27 -6.43 15.50 -2.80
N LEU A 28 -6.84 15.37 -1.53
CA LEU A 28 -8.23 15.62 -1.12
C LEU A 28 -8.55 17.11 -1.07
N ALA A 29 -7.66 17.93 -0.48
CA ALA A 29 -7.85 19.37 -0.29
C ALA A 29 -7.86 20.13 -1.62
N SER A 30 -7.00 19.74 -2.57
CA SER A 30 -7.00 20.29 -3.93
C SER A 30 -8.27 19.97 -4.72
N GLY A 31 -9.04 18.97 -4.27
CA GLY A 31 -10.20 18.45 -5.00
C GLY A 31 -9.82 17.56 -6.18
N ALA A 32 -8.57 17.09 -6.28
CA ALA A 32 -8.12 16.17 -7.32
C ALA A 32 -8.81 14.80 -7.25
N CYS A 33 -9.32 14.43 -6.08
CA CYS A 33 -10.12 13.23 -5.86
C CYS A 33 -11.10 13.40 -4.71
N ASP A 34 -12.03 12.45 -4.61
CA ASP A 34 -12.94 12.31 -3.46
C ASP A 34 -12.46 11.22 -2.50
N VAL A 35 -11.67 10.26 -3.00
CA VAL A 35 -11.12 9.13 -2.23
C VAL A 35 -9.69 8.85 -2.68
N VAL A 36 -8.82 8.48 -1.73
CA VAL A 36 -7.48 7.98 -2.01
C VAL A 36 -7.40 6.49 -1.66
N GLY A 37 -6.91 5.67 -2.61
CA GLY A 37 -6.68 4.25 -2.40
C GLY A 37 -5.24 3.97 -1.96
N LEU A 38 -5.11 3.26 -0.84
CA LEU A 38 -3.83 2.84 -0.25
C LEU A 38 -3.65 1.33 -0.44
N ALA A 39 -2.94 0.94 -1.51
CA ALA A 39 -2.73 -0.48 -1.83
C ALA A 39 -1.52 -1.06 -1.09
N ARG A 40 -0.30 -0.88 -1.64
CA ARG A 40 0.94 -1.42 -1.06
C ARG A 40 1.16 -1.08 0.42
N PRO A 41 0.85 0.14 0.91
CA PRO A 41 0.94 0.44 2.34
C PRO A 41 0.11 -0.51 3.21
N MET A 42 -1.13 -0.78 2.81
CA MET A 42 -2.02 -1.69 3.52
C MET A 42 -1.54 -3.15 3.47
N CYS A 43 -0.80 -3.55 2.43
CA CYS A 43 -0.28 -4.91 2.34
C CYS A 43 0.73 -5.24 3.44
N VAL A 44 1.44 -4.24 3.98
CA VAL A 44 2.57 -4.41 4.90
C VAL A 44 2.29 -3.89 6.30
N HIS A 45 1.30 -3.00 6.43
CA HIS A 45 0.88 -2.40 7.68
C HIS A 45 -0.65 -2.48 7.87
N PRO A 46 -1.28 -3.66 7.71
CA PRO A 46 -2.75 -3.78 7.68
C PRO A 46 -3.42 -3.39 9.02
N GLY A 47 -2.69 -3.48 10.14
CA GLY A 47 -3.21 -3.17 11.47
C GLY A 47 -2.89 -1.76 11.99
N ASP A 48 -1.83 -1.13 11.48
CA ASP A 48 -1.26 0.09 12.07
C ASP A 48 -0.97 1.22 11.05
N LEU A 49 -1.38 1.07 9.79
CA LEU A 49 -1.08 2.08 8.75
C LEU A 49 -1.55 3.48 9.13
N MET A 50 -2.75 3.62 9.70
CA MET A 50 -3.30 4.93 10.04
C MET A 50 -2.55 5.60 11.19
N GLU A 51 -2.04 4.82 12.15
CA GLU A 51 -1.20 5.32 13.24
C GLU A 51 0.13 5.83 12.70
N ARG A 52 0.73 5.09 11.76
CA ARG A 52 1.94 5.49 11.02
C ARG A 52 1.74 6.73 10.15
N PHE A 53 0.54 6.92 9.63
CA PHE A 53 0.21 8.14 8.88
C PHE A 53 0.05 9.33 9.83
N ALA A 54 -0.51 9.11 11.02
CA ALA A 54 -0.68 10.14 12.03
C ALA A 54 0.64 10.58 12.68
N ASP A 55 1.58 9.66 12.90
CA ASP A 55 2.88 9.94 13.49
C ASP A 55 3.91 10.55 12.49
N GLY A 56 3.53 10.63 11.21
CA GLY A 56 4.37 11.15 10.14
C GLY A 56 5.61 10.29 9.86
N SER A 57 5.64 9.04 10.33
CA SER A 57 6.75 8.14 10.07
C SER A 57 6.80 7.83 8.57
N PRO A 58 7.90 8.19 7.88
CA PRO A 58 8.05 7.81 6.49
C PRO A 58 8.07 6.29 6.42
N GLU A 59 7.10 5.75 5.68
CA GLU A 59 6.82 4.33 5.68
C GLU A 59 8.07 3.51 5.31
N LYS A 60 8.30 2.39 6.01
CA LYS A 60 9.37 1.41 5.67
C LYS A 60 9.20 0.79 4.29
N MET A 61 8.14 1.15 3.55
CA MET A 61 7.82 0.76 2.18
C MET A 61 8.96 0.99 1.18
N ALA A 62 9.91 1.89 1.50
CA ALA A 62 11.17 2.04 0.76
C ALA A 62 12.01 0.74 0.66
N ARG A 63 11.80 -0.26 1.55
CA ARG A 63 12.55 -1.53 1.52
C ARG A 63 12.03 -2.51 0.46
N ILE A 64 10.71 -2.58 0.22
CA ILE A 64 10.10 -3.51 -0.74
C ILE A 64 10.14 -2.95 -2.17
N SER A 65 10.16 -1.62 -2.31
CA SER A 65 10.22 -0.92 -3.61
C SER A 65 11.47 -1.22 -4.46
N ARG A 66 12.45 -1.96 -3.92
CA ARG A 66 13.65 -2.42 -4.63
C ARG A 66 13.40 -3.65 -5.51
N GLN A 67 12.25 -4.32 -5.39
CA GLN A 67 11.82 -5.37 -6.30
C GLN A 67 10.75 -4.81 -7.23
N ARG A 68 11.10 -4.57 -8.50
CA ARG A 68 10.11 -4.13 -9.50
C ARG A 68 9.64 -5.34 -10.30
N GLY A 69 8.33 -5.46 -10.51
CA GLY A 69 7.71 -6.47 -11.38
C GLY A 69 7.09 -7.66 -10.62
N LEU A 70 6.88 -8.78 -11.32
CA LEU A 70 6.11 -9.93 -10.82
C LEU A 70 6.63 -10.51 -9.49
N GLY A 71 7.93 -10.41 -9.22
CA GLY A 71 8.52 -10.88 -7.96
C GLY A 71 8.01 -10.13 -6.73
N GLU A 72 7.68 -8.83 -6.87
CA GLU A 72 7.09 -8.03 -5.78
C GLU A 72 5.71 -8.56 -5.39
N ILE A 73 4.90 -8.92 -6.39
CA ILE A 73 3.55 -9.46 -6.20
C ILE A 73 3.61 -10.80 -5.46
N LEU A 74 4.51 -11.70 -5.89
CA LEU A 74 4.68 -13.00 -5.24
C LEU A 74 5.18 -12.85 -3.80
N TRP A 75 6.02 -11.85 -3.53
CA TRP A 75 6.41 -11.51 -2.16
C TRP A 75 5.19 -11.10 -1.32
N TYR A 76 4.33 -10.19 -1.81
CA TYR A 76 3.12 -9.80 -1.06
C TYR A 76 2.17 -10.99 -0.81
N TYR A 77 1.97 -11.87 -1.80
CA TYR A 77 1.14 -13.06 -1.62
C TYR A 77 1.67 -14.00 -0.55
N TYR A 78 2.99 -14.18 -0.50
CA TYR A 78 3.62 -14.93 0.59
C TYR A 78 3.32 -14.30 1.95
N GLN A 79 3.42 -12.97 2.06
CA GLN A 79 3.10 -12.29 3.32
C GLN A 79 1.61 -12.39 3.69
N PHE A 80 0.69 -12.34 2.72
CA PHE A 80 -0.72 -12.54 2.97
C PHE A 80 -1.04 -13.94 3.49
N ARG A 81 -0.35 -14.95 2.96
CA ARG A 81 -0.44 -16.31 3.50
C ARG A 81 0.02 -16.35 4.96
N ARG A 82 1.15 -15.71 5.29
CA ARG A 82 1.63 -15.62 6.68
C ARG A 82 0.60 -14.97 7.59
N LEU A 83 0.01 -13.85 7.17
CA LEU A 83 -1.06 -13.18 7.91
C LEU A 83 -2.28 -14.10 8.09
N GLY A 84 -2.66 -14.85 7.06
CA GLY A 84 -3.73 -15.85 7.12
C GLY A 84 -3.45 -16.98 8.11
N ASP A 85 -2.18 -17.34 8.29
CA ASP A 85 -1.70 -18.32 9.27
C ASP A 85 -1.51 -17.70 10.68
N GLY A 86 -1.84 -16.42 10.87
CA GLY A 86 -1.69 -15.70 12.14
C GLY A 86 -0.26 -15.22 12.44
N ALA A 87 0.64 -15.26 11.46
CA ALA A 87 2.00 -14.75 11.57
C ALA A 87 2.12 -13.33 11.01
N ASP A 88 3.03 -12.54 11.57
CA ASP A 88 3.31 -11.18 11.10
C ASP A 88 4.02 -11.16 9.73
N ILE A 89 3.98 -9.97 9.10
CA ILE A 89 4.78 -9.63 7.93
C ILE A 89 6.27 -9.80 8.26
N ASP A 90 6.95 -10.60 7.45
CA ASP A 90 8.39 -10.82 7.54
C ASP A 90 9.11 -9.90 6.57
N PHE A 91 9.61 -8.78 7.09
CA PHE A 91 10.37 -7.81 6.31
C PHE A 91 11.82 -8.25 6.04
N GLU A 92 12.31 -9.27 6.73
CA GLU A 92 13.71 -9.69 6.67
C GLU A 92 13.90 -10.93 5.79
N ILE A 93 12.82 -11.62 5.41
CA ILE A 93 12.88 -12.69 4.42
C ILE A 93 13.51 -12.20 3.11
N LYS A 94 14.47 -12.98 2.59
CA LYS A 94 15.06 -12.63 1.29
C LYS A 94 13.98 -12.77 0.22
N PRO A 95 13.86 -11.82 -0.72
CA PRO A 95 12.77 -11.89 -1.67
C PRO A 95 12.75 -13.15 -2.53
N LYS A 96 13.92 -13.70 -2.89
CA LYS A 96 14.00 -14.99 -3.61
C LYS A 96 13.40 -16.16 -2.82
N GLU A 97 13.57 -16.15 -1.50
CA GLU A 97 13.04 -17.19 -0.61
C GLU A 97 11.51 -17.05 -0.48
N ALA A 98 11.00 -15.83 -0.31
CA ALA A 98 9.56 -15.56 -0.32
C ALA A 98 8.90 -15.95 -1.66
N ILE A 99 9.52 -15.57 -2.78
CA ILE A 99 9.03 -15.92 -4.13
C ILE A 99 9.00 -17.44 -4.32
N ALA A 100 10.06 -18.15 -3.92
CA ALA A 100 10.11 -19.60 -4.02
C ALA A 100 9.06 -20.27 -3.12
N ALA A 101 8.87 -19.76 -1.90
CA ALA A 101 7.85 -20.26 -0.99
C ALA A 101 6.43 -20.05 -1.52
N GLN A 102 6.16 -18.91 -2.17
CA GLN A 102 4.86 -18.66 -2.81
C GLN A 102 4.64 -19.53 -4.05
N ALA A 103 5.67 -19.71 -4.88
CA ALA A 103 5.57 -20.50 -6.10
C ALA A 103 5.35 -22.00 -5.85
N ALA A 104 5.69 -22.47 -4.64
CA ALA A 104 5.51 -23.86 -4.21
C ALA A 104 4.18 -24.13 -3.48
N TYR A 105 3.34 -23.10 -3.28
CA TYR A 105 2.00 -23.20 -2.70
C TYR A 105 0.97 -23.57 -3.77
#